data_AF-A0A6J4V9A9-F1
#
_entry.id   AF-A0A6J4V9A9-F1
#
_cell.length_a   1.000
_cell.length_b   1.000
_cell.length_c   1.000
_cell.angle_alpha   90.00
_cell.angle_beta   90.00
_cell.angle_gamma   90.00
#
_symmetry.space_group_name_H-M   'P 1'
#
loop_
_entity.id
_entity.type
_entity.pdbx_description
1 polymer ?
#
loop_
_entity_poly.entity_id
_entity_poly.type
_entity_poly.pdbx_seq_one_letter_code
_entity_poly.pdbx_strand_id
1 'polypeptide(L)'
;MTVPALLGLLLALAAVSYVVAPLIWPRAFGIGVAVPSVSVGDEVETLALLRDDLLAQIVDLDFDRAVGKTDEEEYREERAALKRRALAVIRSLDERMQSEAIEESIEREVSRARARRVEVESPADGADLNDEVERQILALRRARGAGVARAE
;
A
#
# COMPACT_ATOMS: atom_id res chain seq x y z
N MET A 1 -43.51 -5.00 34.94
CA MET A 1 -42.03 -5.10 34.98
C MET A 1 -41.53 -4.08 35.98
N THR A 2 -40.66 -4.47 36.91
CA THR A 2 -40.16 -3.58 37.95
C THR A 2 -39.29 -2.49 37.32
N VAL A 3 -39.53 -1.23 37.69
CA VAL A 3 -38.74 -0.05 37.26
C VAL A 3 -37.22 -0.29 37.28
N PRO A 4 -36.62 -0.92 38.31
CA PRO A 4 -35.18 -1.22 38.31
C PRO A 4 -34.74 -2.18 37.18
N ALA A 5 -35.57 -3.14 36.79
CA ALA A 5 -35.23 -4.08 35.72
C ALA A 5 -35.23 -3.40 34.34
N LEU A 6 -36.15 -2.46 34.12
CA LEU A 6 -36.19 -1.63 32.91
C LEU A 6 -34.96 -0.73 32.82
N LEU A 7 -34.53 -0.14 33.94
CA LEU A 7 -33.36 0.73 33.99
C LEU A 7 -32.07 -0.07 33.70
N GLY A 8 -31.94 -1.26 34.30
CA GLY A 8 -30.82 -2.16 34.05
C GLY A 8 -30.73 -2.62 32.59
N LEU A 9 -31.87 -2.98 31.99
CA LEU A 9 -31.91 -3.38 30.58
C LEU A 9 -31.50 -2.24 29.64
N LEU A 10 -31.96 -1.02 29.91
CA LEU A 10 -31.63 0.16 29.11
C LEU A 10 -30.15 0.50 29.19
N LEU A 11 -29.55 0.39 30.39
CA LEU A 11 -28.13 0.64 30.61
C LEU A 11 -27.26 -0.43 29.92
N ALA A 12 -27.69 -1.70 29.97
CA ALA A 12 -27.02 -2.79 29.27
C ALA A 12 -27.07 -2.59 27.75
N LEU A 13 -28.23 -2.21 27.20
CA LEU A 13 -28.35 -1.90 25.77
C LEU A 13 -27.45 -0.73 25.36
N ALA A 14 -27.39 0.32 26.19
CA ALA A 14 -26.53 1.48 25.94
C ALA A 14 -25.04 1.10 25.93
N ALA A 15 -24.60 0.27 26.88
CA ALA A 15 -23.22 -0.20 26.95
C ALA A 15 -22.84 -1.06 25.73
N VAL A 16 -23.70 -2.02 25.36
CA VAL A 16 -23.47 -2.86 24.17
C VAL A 16 -23.47 -2.01 22.91
N SER A 17 -24.43 -1.10 22.77
CA SER A 17 -24.49 -0.20 21.62
C SER A 17 -23.25 0.71 21.54
N TYR A 18 -22.72 1.17 22.66
CA TYR A 18 -21.52 2.02 22.69
C TYR A 18 -20.27 1.29 22.21
N VAL A 19 -20.14 0.00 22.52
CA VAL A 19 -19.01 -0.83 22.06
C VAL A 19 -19.18 -1.26 20.60
N VAL A 20 -20.40 -1.59 20.18
CA VAL A 20 -20.70 -2.10 18.83
C VAL A 20 -20.76 -0.97 17.79
N ALA A 21 -21.24 0.22 18.15
CA ALA A 21 -21.36 1.36 17.24
C ALA A 21 -20.05 1.74 16.51
N PRO A 22 -18.88 1.86 17.17
CA PRO A 22 -17.62 2.19 16.47
C PRO A 22 -17.16 1.07 15.52
N LEU A 23 -17.57 -0.18 15.75
CA LEU A 23 -17.21 -1.30 14.89
C LEU A 23 -18.03 -1.33 13.59
N ILE A 24 -19.31 -0.93 13.63
CA ILE A 24 -20.21 -0.97 12.47
C ILE A 24 -20.17 0.33 11.64
N TRP A 25 -19.99 1.49 12.28
CA TRP A 25 -19.96 2.80 11.60
C TRP A 25 -18.71 3.64 11.92
N PRO A 26 -17.50 3.17 11.56
CA PRO A 26 -16.27 3.94 11.78
C PRO A 26 -16.30 5.33 11.12
N ARG A 27 -17.03 5.46 9.99
CA ARG A 27 -17.18 6.73 9.24
C ARG A 27 -18.00 7.80 9.98
N ALA A 28 -18.96 7.43 10.82
CA ALA A 28 -19.85 8.38 11.51
C ALA A 28 -19.19 9.02 12.74
N PHE A 29 -18.18 8.36 13.32
CA PHE A 29 -17.45 8.82 14.50
C PHE A 29 -16.25 9.73 14.19
N GLY A 30 -16.11 10.20 12.95
CA GLY A 30 -14.97 11.05 12.57
C GLY A 30 -13.63 10.33 12.64
N ILE A 31 -13.64 8.99 12.75
CA ILE A 31 -12.48 8.15 12.44
C ILE A 31 -12.37 8.19 10.93
N GLY A 32 -11.75 9.26 10.43
CA GLY A 32 -11.55 9.50 9.01
C GLY A 32 -10.66 8.41 8.45
N VAL A 33 -11.27 7.32 8.00
CA VAL A 33 -10.66 6.45 7.00
C VAL A 33 -10.69 7.28 5.72
N ALA A 34 -9.65 8.10 5.54
CA ALA A 34 -9.21 8.52 4.23
C ALA A 34 -9.30 7.27 3.36
N VAL A 35 -10.09 7.31 2.28
CA VAL A 35 -10.21 6.18 1.36
C VAL A 35 -8.78 5.79 1.02
N PRO A 36 -8.26 4.66 1.55
CA PRO A 36 -6.85 4.40 1.41
C PRO A 36 -6.69 4.15 -0.08
N SER A 37 -5.88 4.98 -0.74
CA SER A 37 -5.09 4.47 -1.85
C SER A 37 -4.41 3.25 -1.25
N VAL A 38 -4.96 2.06 -1.49
CA VAL A 38 -4.54 0.80 -0.89
C VAL A 38 -3.04 0.75 -1.08
N SER A 39 -2.33 1.09 -0.01
CA SER A 39 -0.88 1.10 -0.02
C SER A 39 -0.49 -0.36 -0.14
N VAL A 40 0.59 -0.66 -0.86
CA VAL A 40 1.13 -2.03 -0.87
C VAL A 40 1.37 -2.51 0.59
N GLY A 41 1.66 -1.59 1.51
CA GLY A 41 1.72 -1.85 2.95
C GLY A 41 0.40 -2.33 3.57
N ASP A 42 -0.75 -1.80 3.16
CA ASP A 42 -2.07 -2.25 3.64
C ASP A 42 -2.37 -3.69 3.19
N GLU A 43 -1.94 -4.06 1.97
CA GLU A 43 -2.11 -5.42 1.45
C GLU A 43 -1.17 -6.42 2.16
N VAL A 44 0.05 -6.02 2.51
CA VAL A 44 0.96 -6.87 3.30
C VAL A 44 0.42 -7.06 4.72
N GLU A 45 -0.09 -6.01 5.35
CA GLU A 45 -0.68 -6.08 6.69
C GLU A 45 -1.92 -6.98 6.71
N THR A 46 -2.82 -6.84 5.72
CA THR A 46 -4.01 -7.71 5.62
C THR A 46 -3.65 -9.18 5.41
N LEU A 47 -2.64 -9.48 4.60
CA LEU A 47 -2.13 -10.85 4.43
C LEU A 47 -1.47 -11.38 5.72
N ALA A 48 -0.78 -10.54 6.48
CA ALA A 48 -0.20 -10.91 7.77
C ALA A 48 -1.28 -11.26 8.81
N LEU A 49 -2.36 -10.46 8.88
CA LEU A 49 -3.51 -10.75 9.74
C LEU A 49 -4.19 -12.06 9.35
N LEU A 50 -4.35 -12.32 8.05
CA LEU A 50 -4.93 -13.57 7.56
C LEU A 50 -4.05 -14.78 7.90
N ARG A 51 -2.72 -14.65 7.84
CA ARG A 51 -1.80 -15.70 8.30
C ARG A 51 -2.05 -16.02 9.78
N ASP A 52 -2.12 -15.00 10.62
CA ASP A 52 -2.26 -15.17 12.07
C ASP A 52 -3.61 -15.80 12.43
N ASP A 53 -4.68 -15.40 11.74
CA ASP A 53 -6.01 -16.01 11.87
C ASP A 53 -6.01 -17.49 11.47
N LEU A 54 -5.42 -17.84 10.31
CA LEU A 54 -5.33 -19.24 9.88
C LEU A 54 -4.50 -20.11 10.83
N LEU A 55 -3.44 -19.54 11.42
CA LEU A 55 -2.64 -20.25 12.41
C LEU A 55 -3.40 -20.44 13.72
N ALA A 56 -4.17 -19.44 14.16
CA ALA A 56 -5.03 -19.56 15.32
C ALA A 56 -6.09 -20.66 15.12
N GLN A 57 -6.73 -20.72 13.95
CA GLN A 57 -7.67 -21.79 13.61
C GLN A 57 -7.04 -23.18 13.67
N ILE A 58 -5.78 -23.34 13.24
CA ILE A 58 -5.07 -24.63 13.36
C ILE A 58 -4.86 -24.99 14.83
N VAL A 59 -4.49 -24.02 15.67
CA VAL A 59 -4.28 -24.25 17.11
C VAL A 59 -5.59 -24.65 17.80
N ASP A 60 -6.69 -23.96 17.48
CA ASP A 60 -8.02 -24.28 18.02
C ASP A 60 -8.47 -25.68 17.58
N LEU A 61 -8.24 -26.05 16.32
CA LEU A 61 -8.53 -27.38 15.81
C LEU A 61 -7.68 -28.47 16.50
N ASP A 62 -6.39 -28.22 16.69
CA ASP A 62 -5.48 -29.13 17.41
C ASP A 62 -5.93 -29.29 18.88
N PHE A 63 -6.47 -28.23 19.49
CA PHE A 63 -7.06 -28.27 20.83
C PHE A 63 -8.36 -29.08 20.88
N ASP A 64 -9.28 -28.85 19.96
CA ASP A 64 -10.55 -29.59 19.89
C ASP A 64 -10.32 -31.09 19.69
N ARG A 65 -9.30 -31.46 18.89
CA ARG A 65 -8.83 -32.84 18.77
C ARG A 65 -8.30 -33.39 20.10
N ALA A 66 -7.51 -32.62 20.83
CA ALA A 66 -6.95 -33.03 22.12
C ALA A 66 -8.04 -33.24 23.20
N VAL A 67 -9.12 -32.46 23.13
CA VAL A 67 -10.30 -32.58 24.00
C VAL A 67 -11.23 -33.71 23.55
N GLY A 68 -11.01 -34.28 22.36
CA GLY A 68 -11.80 -35.38 21.81
C GLY A 68 -13.14 -34.94 21.22
N LYS A 69 -13.27 -33.67 20.81
CA LYS A 69 -14.48 -33.14 20.17
C LYS A 69 -14.60 -33.51 18.68
N THR A 70 -13.50 -33.92 18.06
CA THR A 70 -13.41 -34.13 16.60
C THR A 70 -12.88 -35.53 16.30
N ASP A 71 -13.44 -36.19 15.29
CA ASP A 71 -12.95 -37.48 14.79
C ASP A 71 -11.58 -37.33 14.10
N GLU A 72 -10.79 -38.41 13.98
CA GLU A 72 -9.44 -38.34 13.41
C GLU A 72 -9.47 -38.04 11.92
N GLU A 73 -10.46 -38.60 11.20
CA GLU A 73 -10.57 -38.42 9.76
C GLU A 73 -10.92 -36.97 9.41
N GLU A 74 -11.93 -36.42 10.09
CA GLU A 74 -12.37 -35.02 9.95
C GLU A 74 -11.26 -34.03 10.34
N TYR A 75 -10.60 -34.26 11.49
CA TYR A 75 -9.46 -33.46 11.93
C TYR A 75 -8.34 -33.40 10.87
N ARG A 76 -7.98 -34.55 10.28
CA ARG A 76 -6.91 -34.60 9.30
C ARG A 76 -7.25 -33.86 8.01
N GLU A 77 -8.49 -33.97 7.54
CA GLU A 77 -8.95 -33.28 6.35
C GLU A 77 -8.96 -31.76 6.56
N GLU A 78 -9.57 -31.30 7.65
CA GLU A 78 -9.70 -29.88 7.96
C GLU A 78 -8.34 -29.24 8.21
N ARG A 79 -7.46 -29.92 8.96
CA ARG A 79 -6.09 -29.46 9.21
C ARG A 79 -5.26 -29.38 7.93
N ALA A 80 -5.42 -30.33 7.02
CA ALA A 80 -4.73 -30.28 5.72
C ALA A 80 -5.24 -29.09 4.87
N ALA A 81 -6.53 -28.79 4.91
CA ALA A 81 -7.10 -27.63 4.22
C ALA A 81 -6.57 -26.30 4.80
N LEU A 82 -6.58 -26.13 6.12
CA LEU A 82 -6.06 -24.95 6.80
C LEU A 82 -4.57 -24.74 6.52
N LYS A 83 -3.76 -25.80 6.61
CA LYS A 83 -2.32 -25.73 6.27
C LYS A 83 -2.07 -25.30 4.84
N ARG A 84 -2.82 -25.81 3.87
CA ARG A 84 -2.69 -25.40 2.46
C ARG A 84 -2.99 -23.91 2.29
N ARG A 85 -4.04 -23.40 2.96
CA ARG A 85 -4.37 -21.97 2.93
C ARG A 85 -3.27 -21.13 3.58
N ALA A 86 -2.80 -21.51 4.76
CA ALA A 86 -1.72 -20.81 5.46
C ALA A 86 -0.44 -20.74 4.61
N LEU A 87 -0.04 -21.84 3.97
CA LEU A 87 1.12 -21.88 3.08
C LEU A 87 0.95 -21.04 1.81
N ALA A 88 -0.27 -20.85 1.32
CA ALA A 88 -0.53 -19.98 0.18
C ALA A 88 -0.36 -18.50 0.59
N VAL A 89 -0.90 -18.12 1.76
CA VAL A 89 -0.79 -16.77 2.31
C VAL A 89 0.68 -16.42 2.61
N ILE A 90 1.41 -17.31 3.25
CA ILE A 90 2.84 -17.10 3.55
C ILE A 90 3.65 -16.89 2.26
N ARG A 91 3.41 -17.69 1.21
CA ARG A 91 4.08 -17.49 -0.08
C ARG A 91 3.76 -16.14 -0.70
N SER A 92 2.50 -15.69 -0.64
CA SER A 92 2.13 -14.38 -1.16
C SER A 92 2.79 -13.23 -0.39
N LEU A 93 3.01 -13.39 0.92
CA LEU A 93 3.80 -12.44 1.72
C LEU A 93 5.26 -12.41 1.26
N ASP A 94 5.89 -13.58 1.12
CA ASP A 94 7.30 -13.67 0.70
C ASP A 94 7.52 -13.02 -0.69
N GLU A 95 6.64 -13.29 -1.65
CA GLU A 95 6.70 -12.71 -3.00
C GLU A 95 6.57 -11.18 -2.98
N ARG A 96 5.67 -10.65 -2.15
CA ARG A 96 5.44 -9.20 -2.02
C ARG A 96 6.61 -8.51 -1.32
N MET A 97 7.11 -9.07 -0.23
CA MET A 97 8.28 -8.53 0.48
C MET A 97 9.53 -8.50 -0.42
N GLN A 98 9.72 -9.52 -1.26
CA GLN A 98 10.81 -9.51 -2.25
C GLN A 98 10.61 -8.44 -3.32
N SER A 99 9.38 -8.27 -3.81
CA SER A 99 9.06 -7.26 -4.81
C SER A 99 9.28 -5.84 -4.28
N GLU A 100 8.85 -5.56 -3.05
CA GLU A 100 9.05 -4.28 -2.36
C GLU A 100 10.55 -3.97 -2.17
N ALA A 101 11.33 -4.96 -1.74
CA ALA A 101 12.78 -4.79 -1.58
C ALA A 101 13.50 -4.46 -2.92
N ILE A 102 13.04 -5.05 -4.02
CA ILE A 102 13.55 -4.77 -5.37
C ILE A 102 13.16 -3.34 -5.79
N GLU A 103 11.89 -2.98 -5.62
CA GLU A 103 11.38 -1.65 -5.98
C GLU A 103 12.12 -0.53 -5.23
N GLU A 104 12.32 -0.71 -3.92
CA GLU A 104 13.08 0.23 -3.10
C GLU A 104 14.56 0.34 -3.55
N SER A 105 15.16 -0.77 -3.97
CA SER A 105 16.52 -0.76 -4.52
C SER A 105 16.61 0.03 -5.83
N ILE A 106 15.63 -0.16 -6.72
CA ILE A 106 15.55 0.56 -8.00
C ILE A 106 15.35 2.05 -7.74
N GLU A 107 14.44 2.43 -6.85
CA GLU A 107 14.18 3.84 -6.51
C GLU A 107 15.43 4.52 -5.92
N ARG A 108 16.16 3.83 -5.03
CA ARG A 108 17.46 4.30 -4.50
C ARG A 108 18.51 4.48 -5.60
N GLU A 109 18.53 3.62 -6.62
CA GLU A 109 19.49 3.76 -7.72
C GLU A 109 19.10 4.88 -8.70
N VAL A 110 17.83 5.00 -9.03
CA VAL A 110 17.29 6.07 -9.89
C VAL A 110 17.51 7.45 -9.26
N SER A 111 17.25 7.60 -7.96
CA SER A 111 17.51 8.85 -7.25
C SER A 111 19.00 9.23 -7.26
N ARG A 112 19.92 8.27 -7.08
CA ARG A 112 21.36 8.50 -7.22
C ARG A 112 21.76 8.89 -8.64
N ALA A 113 21.18 8.25 -9.66
CA ALA A 113 21.45 8.60 -11.06
C ALA A 113 20.95 10.01 -11.41
N ARG A 114 19.76 10.39 -10.91
CA ARG A 114 19.22 11.75 -11.05
C ARG A 114 20.10 12.78 -10.36
N ALA A 115 20.53 12.52 -9.13
CA ALA A 115 21.43 13.42 -8.39
C ALA A 115 22.75 13.65 -9.14
N ARG A 116 23.37 12.56 -9.66
CA ARG A 116 24.58 12.67 -10.49
C ARG A 116 24.36 13.44 -11.78
N ARG A 117 23.22 13.26 -12.45
CA ARG A 117 22.90 14.01 -13.67
C ARG A 117 22.74 15.50 -13.39
N VAL A 118 22.07 15.87 -12.30
CA VAL A 118 21.92 17.28 -11.88
C VAL A 118 23.28 17.91 -11.55
N GLU A 119 24.23 17.15 -11.02
CA GLU A 119 25.60 17.62 -10.74
C GLU A 119 26.42 17.83 -12.03
N VAL A 120 26.17 17.03 -13.08
CA VAL A 120 26.80 17.17 -14.41
C VAL A 120 26.15 18.30 -15.21
N GLU A 121 24.85 18.54 -15.08
CA GLU A 121 24.13 19.73 -15.60
C GLU A 121 24.32 20.96 -14.68
N SER A 122 25.54 21.18 -14.19
CA SER A 122 25.89 22.47 -13.58
C SER A 122 25.60 23.60 -14.59
N PRO A 123 24.87 24.66 -14.23
CA PRO A 123 24.26 25.62 -15.16
C PRO A 123 25.27 26.48 -15.94
N ALA A 124 26.57 26.30 -15.72
CA ALA A 124 27.62 27.00 -16.43
C ALA A 124 27.83 26.51 -17.88
N ASP A 125 27.57 25.23 -18.17
CA ASP A 125 27.91 24.64 -19.48
C ASP A 125 26.72 24.64 -20.47
N GLY A 126 25.49 24.55 -19.95
CA GLY A 126 24.26 24.59 -20.77
C GLY A 126 23.86 25.98 -21.26
N ALA A 127 24.24 27.04 -20.52
CA ALA A 127 23.99 28.42 -20.91
C ALA A 127 24.84 28.84 -22.13
N ASP A 128 26.11 28.43 -22.17
CA ASP A 128 27.04 28.78 -23.25
C ASP A 128 26.61 28.20 -24.61
N LEU A 129 26.11 26.95 -24.61
CA LEU A 129 25.59 26.30 -25.82
C LEU A 129 24.30 26.96 -26.33
N ASN A 130 23.38 27.31 -25.42
CA ASN A 130 22.12 27.95 -25.80
C ASN A 130 22.35 29.36 -26.36
N ASP A 131 23.28 30.12 -25.76
CA ASP A 131 23.66 31.46 -26.21
C ASP A 131 24.40 31.44 -27.55
N GLU A 132 25.20 30.41 -27.83
CA GLU A 132 25.85 30.21 -29.13
C GLU A 132 24.82 29.89 -30.23
N VAL A 133 23.84 29.02 -29.94
CA VAL A 133 22.77 28.69 -30.89
C VAL A 133 21.91 29.92 -31.21
N GLU A 134 21.57 30.73 -30.20
CA GLU A 134 20.80 31.95 -30.42
C GLU A 134 21.57 32.98 -31.27
N ARG A 135 22.89 33.10 -31.07
CA ARG A 135 23.76 33.92 -31.92
C ARG A 135 23.76 33.44 -33.37
N GLN A 136 23.83 32.12 -33.60
CA GLN A 136 23.79 31.55 -34.95
C GLN A 136 22.43 31.78 -35.64
N ILE A 137 21.32 31.65 -34.92
CA ILE A 137 19.97 31.93 -35.45
C ILE A 137 19.84 33.41 -35.83
N LEU A 138 20.32 34.34 -35.01
CA LEU A 138 20.31 35.77 -35.31
C LEU A 138 21.17 36.10 -36.54
N ALA A 139 22.34 35.49 -36.67
CA ALA A 139 23.21 35.65 -37.84
C ALA A 139 22.52 35.16 -39.13
N LEU A 140 21.86 33.99 -39.06
CA LEU A 140 21.11 33.43 -40.19
C LEU A 140 19.92 34.31 -40.59
N ARG A 141 19.21 34.88 -39.60
CA ARG A 141 18.06 35.75 -39.84
C ARG A 141 18.46 37.07 -40.48
N ARG A 142 19.61 37.64 -40.09
CA ARG A 142 20.18 38.83 -40.75
C ARG A 142 20.58 38.55 -42.20
N ALA A 143 21.25 37.43 -42.45
CA ALA A 143 21.65 37.03 -43.81
C ALA A 143 20.43 36.82 -44.72
N ARG A 144 19.35 36.23 -44.19
CA ARG A 144 18.11 35.98 -44.93
C ARG A 144 17.26 37.24 -45.13
N GLY A 145 17.21 38.14 -44.15
CA GLY A 145 16.51 39.44 -44.24
C GLY A 145 17.18 40.41 -45.21
N ALA A 146 18.51 40.39 -45.31
CA ALA A 146 19.26 41.22 -46.26
C ALA A 146 19.08 40.78 -47.74
N GLY A 147 18.64 39.55 -47.99
CA GLY A 147 18.31 39.06 -49.34
C GLY A 147 16.95 39.52 -49.86
N VAL A 148 16.00 39.85 -48.97
CA VAL A 148 14.64 40.26 -49.35
C VAL A 148 14.57 41.77 -49.64
N ALA A 149 15.41 42.59 -49.00
CA ALA A 149 15.43 44.05 -49.21
C ALA A 149 16.18 44.52 -50.47
N ARG A 150 16.73 43.61 -51.29
CA ARG A 150 17.50 43.92 -52.50
C ARG A 150 16.76 43.62 -53.80
N ALA A 151 15.48 43.24 -53.70
CA ALA A 151 14.63 42.81 -54.82
C ALA A 151 13.37 43.67 -55.02
N GLU A 152 13.32 44.87 -54.42
CA GLU A 152 12.33 45.91 -54.75
C GLU A 152 12.98 47.08 -55.51
#